data_AF-A0A7X7MX87-F1
#
_entry.id   AF-A0A7X7MX87-F1
#
_cell.length_a   1.000
_cell.length_b   1.000
_cell.length_c   1.000
_cell.angle_alpha   90.00
_cell.angle_beta   90.00
_cell.angle_gamma   90.00
#
_symmetry.space_group_name_H-M   'P 1'
#
loop_
_entity.id
_entity.type
_entity.pdbx_description
1 polymer ?
#
loop_
_entity_poly.entity_id
_entity_poly.type
_entity_poly.pdbx_seq_one_letter_code
_entity_poly.pdbx_strand_id
1 'polypeptide(L)' 'MKATGIVRRIDDLGRVVIPKEIRRTMRIREGDPYRTVLTREWDFCISMLELGQRLHISLGKDA' A
#
# COMPACT_ATOMS: atom_id res chain seq x y z
N MET A 1 14.01 -10.27 0.80
CA MET A 1 14.25 -9.02 1.57
C MET A 1 15.14 -9.38 2.75
N LYS A 2 16.29 -8.71 2.94
CA LYS A 2 17.06 -8.88 4.17
C LYS A 2 16.23 -8.34 5.34
N ALA A 3 16.06 -9.13 6.40
CA ALA A 3 15.42 -8.65 7.62
C ALA A 3 16.28 -7.51 8.17
N THR A 4 15.76 -6.29 8.19
CA THR A 4 16.48 -5.15 8.77
C THR A 4 16.54 -5.23 10.29
N GLY A 5 15.77 -6.12 10.92
CA GLY A 5 15.76 -6.32 12.37
C GLY A 5 15.18 -5.14 13.15
N ILE A 6 14.56 -4.17 12.48
CA ILE A 6 14.07 -2.93 13.10
C ILE A 6 12.65 -3.15 13.62
N VAL A 7 12.50 -3.26 14.94
CA VAL A 7 11.21 -3.31 15.61
C VAL A 7 10.72 -1.90 15.91
N ARG A 8 9.45 -1.61 15.60
CA ARG A 8 8.77 -0.38 15.99
C ARG A 8 7.49 -0.71 16.74
N ARG A 9 7.24 0.04 17.81
CA ARG A 9 5.97 -0.04 18.53
C ARG A 9 4.88 0.56 17.65
N ILE A 10 3.73 -0.10 17.67
CA ILE A 10 2.49 0.40 17.09
C ILE A 10 1.99 1.51 18.01
N ASP A 11 1.41 2.57 17.43
CA ASP A 11 0.76 3.61 18.23
C ASP A 11 -0.67 3.23 18.63
N ASP A 12 -1.32 4.09 19.43
CA ASP A 12 -2.65 3.80 19.98
C ASP A 12 -3.75 3.72 18.91
N LEU A 13 -3.48 4.17 17.67
CA LEU A 13 -4.40 4.11 16.54
C LEU A 13 -4.11 2.94 15.59
N GLY A 14 -3.06 2.15 15.85
CA GLY A 14 -2.67 1.05 14.97
C GLY A 14 -1.73 1.44 13.82
N ARG A 15 -1.19 2.67 13.79
CA ARG A 15 -0.26 3.10 12.75
C ARG A 15 1.12 2.51 13.00
N VAL A 16 1.76 2.04 11.93
CA VAL A 16 3.13 1.52 11.94
C VAL A 16 4.05 2.53 11.28
N VAL A 17 5.12 2.91 11.98
CA VAL A 17 6.12 3.84 11.43
C VAL A 17 7.14 3.11 10.58
N ILE A 18 7.21 3.43 9.28
CA ILE A 18 8.23 2.91 8.37
C ILE A 18 9.58 3.62 8.65
N PRO A 19 10.66 2.87 8.97
CA PRO A 19 11.98 3.43 9.19
C PRO A 19 12.48 4.29 8.02
N LYS A 20 13.26 5.35 8.32
CA LYS A 20 13.74 6.31 7.31
C LYS A 20 14.60 5.66 6.22
N GLU A 21 15.34 4.61 6.56
CA GLU A 21 16.17 3.87 5.61
C GLU A 21 15.34 3.18 4.52
N ILE A 22 14.29 2.46 4.92
CA ILE A 22 13.34 1.84 3.98
C ILE A 22 12.67 2.92 3.12
N ARG A 23 12.25 4.04 3.74
CA ARG A 23 11.68 5.18 3.00
C ARG A 23 12.65 5.73 1.94
N ARG A 24 13.95 5.85 2.25
CA ARG A 24 14.98 6.32 1.30
C ARG A 24 15.23 5.32 0.18
N THR A 25 15.41 4.03 0.51
CA THR A 25 15.73 2.99 -0.47
C THR A 25 14.56 2.72 -1.41
N MET A 26 13.33 2.65 -0.89
CA MET A 26 12.12 2.43 -1.69
C MET A 26 11.56 3.72 -2.31
N ARG A 27 12.22 4.87 -2.08
CA ARG A 27 11.82 6.20 -2.58
C ARG A 27 10.39 6.62 -2.19
N ILE A 28 9.90 6.14 -1.05
CA ILE A 28 8.57 6.47 -0.53
C ILE A 28 8.58 7.89 0.04
N ARG A 29 7.74 8.75 -0.51
CA ARG A 29 7.52 10.14 -0.11
C ARG A 29 6.29 10.26 0.78
N GLU A 30 6.17 11.42 1.43
CA GLU A 30 4.96 11.74 2.18
C GLU A 30 3.76 11.86 1.24
N GLY A 31 2.65 11.22 1.60
CA GLY A 31 1.45 11.15 0.76
C GLY A 31 1.43 10.02 -0.26
N ASP A 32 2.53 9.27 -0.44
CA ASP A 32 2.52 8.12 -1.34
C ASP A 32 1.56 7.04 -0.80
N PRO A 33 0.56 6.60 -1.59
CA PRO A 33 -0.33 5.54 -1.17
C PRO A 33 0.46 4.25 -1.07
N TYR A 34 0.39 3.61 0.10
CA TYR A 34 0.91 2.27 0.31
C TYR A 34 -0.23 1.35 0.71
N ARG A 35 -0.16 0.10 0.27
CA ARG A 35 -1.11 -0.93 0.65
C ARG A 35 -0.47 -1.89 1.64
N THR A 36 -1.21 -2.24 2.68
CA THR A 36 -0.86 -3.31 3.62
C THR A 36 -2.03 -4.27 3.71
N VAL A 37 -1.76 -5.56 3.54
CA VAL A 37 -2.76 -6.63 3.47
C VAL A 37 -2.27 -7.81 4.30
N LEU A 38 -3.20 -8.49 4.97
CA LEU A 38 -2.90 -9.58 5.88
C LEU A 38 -2.57 -10.88 5.15
N THR A 39 -3.20 -11.11 3.98
CA THR A 39 -2.96 -12.30 3.15
C THR A 39 -2.88 -11.93 1.68
N ARG A 40 -2.35 -12.85 0.87
CA ARG A 40 -2.15 -12.66 -0.57
C ARG A 40 -3.48 -12.66 -1.34
N GLU A 41 -4.44 -13.44 -0.87
CA GLU A 41 -5.77 -13.55 -1.46
C GLU A 41 -6.52 -12.21 -1.36
N TRP A 42 -6.42 -11.54 -0.20
CA TRP A 42 -6.96 -10.20 -0.01
C TRP A 42 -6.31 -9.18 -0.95
N ASP A 43 -4.99 -9.24 -1.14
CA ASP A 43 -4.31 -8.34 -2.07
C ASP A 43 -4.83 -8.49 -3.50
N PHE A 44 -5.03 -9.73 -3.94
CA PHE A 44 -5.56 -10.03 -5.26
C PHE A 44 -6.98 -9.48 -5.40
N CYS A 45 -7.88 -9.80 -4.47
CA CYS A 45 -9.27 -9.34 -4.52
C CYS A 45 -9.38 -7.81 -4.57
N ILE A 46 -8.67 -7.09 -3.70
CA ILE A 46 -8.76 -5.62 -3.68
C ILE A 46 -8.09 -5.02 -4.92
N SER A 47 -7.00 -5.61 -5.44
CA SER A 47 -6.38 -5.18 -6.69
C SER A 47 -7.33 -5.32 -7.90
N MET A 48 -8.08 -6.43 -7.96
CA MET A 48 -9.08 -6.65 -9.00
C MET A 48 -10.23 -5.64 -8.93
N LEU A 49 -10.67 -5.28 -7.72
CA LEU A 49 -11.70 -4.26 -7.52
C LEU A 49 -11.23 -2.87 -7.96
N GLU A 50 -10.02 -2.47 -7.59
CA GLU A 50 -9.43 -1.19 -8.02
C GLU A 50 -9.25 -1.14 -9.54
N LEU A 51 -8.82 -2.24 -10.16
CA LEU A 51 -8.72 -2.35 -11.61
C LEU A 51 -10.08 -2.19 -12.28
N GLY A 52 -11.11 -2.88 -11.77
CA GLY A 52 -12.48 -2.76 -12.26
C GLY A 52 -13.00 -1.32 -12.21
N GLN A 53 -12.76 -0.60 -11.10
CA GLN A 53 -13.15 0.81 -10.98
C GLN A 53 -12.43 1.72 -11.98
N ARG A 54 -11.12 1.51 -12.18
CA ARG A 54 -10.34 2.28 -13.16
C ARG A 54 -10.83 2.05 -14.59
N LEU A 55 -11.17 0.81 -14.93
CA LEU A 55 -11.69 0.46 -16.25
C LEU A 55 -13.14 0.94 -16.44
N HIS A 56 -13.98 0.91 -15.40
CA HIS A 56 -15.37 1.37 -15.49
C HIS A 56 -15.48 2.88 -15.68
N ILE A 57 -14.63 3.69 -15.03
CA ILE A 57 -14.54 5.14 -15.27
C ILE A 57 -14.07 5.44 -16.72
N SER A 58 -13.31 4.54 -17.34
CA SER A 58 -12.87 4.70 -18.72
C SER A 58 -13.94 4.41 -19.77
N LEU A 59 -15.00 3.65 -19.45
CA LEU A 59 -16.07 3.30 -20.39
C LEU A 59 -17.26 4.28 -20.38
N GLY A 60 -17.30 5.22 -19.44
CA GLY A 60 -18.38 6.20 -19.28
C GLY A 60 -17.99 7.66 -19.53
N LYS A 61 -16.79 7.92 -20.09
CA LYS A 61 -16.32 9.28 -20.41
C LYS A 61 -16.31 9.63 -21.91
N ASP A 62 -16.60 8.66 -22.77
CA ASP A 62 -16.57 8.81 -24.23
C ASP A 62 -17.96 8.63 -24.88
N ALA A 63 -19.05 8.84 -24.12
CA ALA A 63 -20.43 8.88 -24.65
C ALA A 63 -21.10 10.22 -24.33
#